data_AF-A0A847E7Y1-F1
#
_entry.id   AF-A0A847E7Y1-F1
#
_cell.length_a   1.000
_cell.length_b   1.000
_cell.length_c   1.000
_cell.angle_alpha   90.00
_cell.angle_beta   90.00
_cell.angle_gamma   90.00
#
_symmetry.space_group_name_H-M   'P 1'
#
loop_
_entity.id
_entity.type
_entity.pdbx_description
1 polymer ?
#
loop_
_entity_poly.entity_id
_entity_poly.type
_entity_poly.pdbx_seq_one_letter_code
_entity_poly.pdbx_strand_id
1 'polypeptide(L)' 'LLAKAKKYADSHPEQPRLITINAWNEWVEGSYLLPDMLNGFGYLEAVKEVIIDGKYDRY' A
#
# COMPACT_ATOMS: atom_id res chain seq x y z
N LEU A 1 -7.26 -1.40 3.10
CA LEU A 1 -6.69 -0.40 4.05
C LEU A 1 -5.86 0.64 3.31
N LEU A 2 -4.93 0.25 2.42
CA LEU A 2 -4.08 1.19 1.68
C LEU A 2 -4.85 2.29 0.90
N ALA A 3 -5.95 1.96 0.22
CA ALA A 3 -6.79 2.96 -0.46
C ALA A 3 -7.37 4.02 0.51
N LYS A 4 -7.70 3.63 1.74
CA LYS A 4 -8.14 4.58 2.79
C LYS A 4 -7.00 5.48 3.25
N ALA A 5 -5.79 4.93 3.38
CA ALA A 5 -4.59 5.71 3.70
C ALA A 5 -4.26 6.72 2.60
N LYS A 6 -4.35 6.31 1.33
CA LYS A 6 -4.23 7.21 0.17
C LYS A 6 -5.26 8.33 0.22
N LYS A 7 -6.55 7.99 0.38
CA LYS A 7 -7.63 8.98 0.48
C LYS A 7 -7.41 9.97 1.63
N TYR A 8 -6.95 9.49 2.79
CA TYR A 8 -6.60 10.34 3.91
C TYR A 8 -5.45 11.28 3.54
N ALA A 9 -4.33 10.78 3.01
CA ALA A 9 -3.21 11.61 2.61
C ALA A 9 -3.61 12.65 1.56
N ASP A 10 -4.43 12.27 0.57
CA ASP A 10 -4.91 13.16 -0.50
C ASP A 10 -5.88 14.25 0.02
N SER A 11 -6.61 14.00 1.12
CA SER A 11 -7.59 14.94 1.66
C SER A 11 -7.02 15.95 2.69
N HIS A 12 -5.71 15.90 2.97
CA HIS A 12 -5.05 16.77 3.96
C HIS A 12 -3.92 17.58 3.30
N PRO A 13 -4.26 18.64 2.55
CA PRO A 13 -3.27 19.39 1.74
C PRO A 13 -2.21 20.13 2.57
N GLU A 14 -2.48 20.39 3.85
CA GLU A 14 -1.55 21.02 4.79
C GLU A 14 -0.43 20.07 5.27
N GLN A 15 -0.47 18.79 4.88
CA GLN A 15 0.50 17.77 5.27
C GLN A 15 1.16 17.15 4.03
N PRO A 16 2.44 16.74 4.12
CA PRO A 16 3.04 15.93 3.06
C PRO A 16 2.25 14.65 2.83
N ARG A 17 1.98 14.34 1.56
CA ARG A 17 1.36 13.08 1.14
C ARG A 17 2.34 11.92 1.29
N LEU A 18 2.53 11.46 2.52
CA LEU A 18 3.44 10.39 2.88
C LEU A 18 2.68 9.24 3.53
N ILE A 19 2.95 8.03 3.06
CA ILE A 19 2.41 6.78 3.63
C ILE A 19 3.60 5.86 3.88
N THR A 20 3.69 5.31 5.08
CA THR A 20 4.63 4.24 5.42
C THR A 20 3.89 2.90 5.43
N ILE A 21 4.53 1.86 4.92
CA ILE A 21 3.99 0.50 4.89
C ILE A 21 4.93 -0.39 5.71
N ASN A 22 4.38 -1.03 6.74
CA ASN A 22 5.08 -2.04 7.52
C ASN A 22 4.81 -3.43 6.93
N ALA A 23 5.81 -4.24 6.58
CA ALA A 23 7.22 -3.96 6.35
C ALA A 23 7.61 -4.48 4.97
N TRP A 24 8.86 -4.27 4.54
CA TRP A 24 9.37 -5.03 3.40
C TRP A 24 9.43 -6.52 3.73
N ASN A 25 10.04 -6.91 4.85
CA ASN A 25 10.35 -8.31 5.17
C ASN A 25 10.35 -8.63 6.68
N GLU A 26 9.28 -8.29 7.40
CA GLU A 26 9.13 -8.65 8.83
C GLU A 26 8.38 -9.99 8.97
N TRP A 27 9.12 -11.07 8.74
CA TRP A 27 8.58 -12.42 8.67
C TRP A 27 8.08 -12.96 10.00
N VAL A 28 8.74 -12.61 11.12
CA VAL A 28 8.40 -13.17 12.43
C VAL A 28 7.05 -12.64 12.91
N GLU A 29 6.74 -11.37 12.59
CA GLU A 29 5.46 -10.74 12.90
C GLU A 29 4.41 -10.93 11.79
N GLY A 30 4.75 -11.64 10.72
CA GLY A 30 3.84 -11.94 9.60
C GLY A 30 3.50 -10.74 8.72
N SER A 31 4.30 -9.67 8.76
CA SER A 31 4.08 -8.47 7.96
C SER A 31 5.19 -8.31 6.91
N TYR A 32 4.87 -8.56 5.65
CA TYR A 32 5.82 -8.46 4.56
C TYR A 32 5.16 -8.00 3.26
N LEU A 33 5.91 -7.22 2.48
CA LEU A 33 5.59 -6.82 1.12
C LEU A 33 6.46 -7.56 0.10
N LEU A 34 7.57 -8.15 0.56
CA LEU A 34 8.50 -8.94 -0.22
C LEU A 34 7.76 -10.07 -0.97
N PRO A 35 8.02 -10.26 -2.27
CA PRO A 35 7.45 -11.39 -2.99
C PRO A 35 7.78 -12.74 -2.36
N ASP A 36 6.81 -13.64 -2.34
CA ASP A 36 6.92 -14.97 -1.75
C ASP A 36 6.41 -16.05 -2.71
N MET A 37 6.43 -17.30 -2.28
CA MET A 37 5.97 -18.42 -3.10
C MET A 37 4.44 -18.55 -3.14
N LEU A 38 3.71 -17.98 -2.18
CA LEU A 38 2.26 -18.12 -2.08
C LEU A 38 1.52 -17.06 -2.92
N ASN A 39 1.97 -15.82 -2.82
CA ASN A 39 1.36 -14.63 -3.39
C ASN A 39 2.18 -14.05 -4.55
N GLY A 40 3.44 -14.46 -4.74
CA GLY A 40 4.31 -13.91 -5.78
C GLY A 40 4.44 -12.39 -5.61
N PHE A 41 4.16 -11.64 -6.67
CA PHE A 41 4.16 -10.17 -6.63
C PHE A 41 2.82 -9.55 -6.17
N GLY A 42 1.86 -10.36 -5.71
CA GLY A 42 0.49 -9.92 -5.45
C GLY A 42 0.36 -8.68 -4.56
N TYR A 43 1.19 -8.56 -3.52
CA TYR A 43 1.20 -7.37 -2.67
C TYR A 43 1.76 -6.12 -3.35
N LEU A 44 2.81 -6.26 -4.17
CA LEU A 44 3.38 -5.14 -4.92
C LEU A 44 2.43 -4.67 -6.02
N GLU A 45 1.77 -5.60 -6.71
CA GLU A 45 0.73 -5.26 -7.68
C GLU A 45 -0.44 -4.54 -7.01
N ALA A 46 -0.88 -5.00 -5.83
CA ALA A 46 -1.92 -4.28 -5.08
C ALA A 46 -1.50 -2.85 -4.68
N VAL A 47 -0.23 -2.63 -4.33
CA VAL A 47 0.30 -1.28 -4.08
C VAL A 47 0.27 -0.43 -5.35
N LYS A 48 0.72 -0.98 -6.48
CA LYS A 48 0.68 -0.31 -7.79
C LYS A 48 -0.75 0.06 -8.18
N GLU A 49 -1.70 -0.86 -8.04
CA GLU A 49 -3.11 -0.64 -8.38
C GLU A 49 -3.73 0.52 -7.58
N VAL A 50 -3.35 0.68 -6.32
CA VAL A 50 -3.87 1.74 -5.44
C VAL A 50 -3.14 3.07 -5.66
N ILE A 51 -1.80 3.06 -5.72
CA ILE A 51 -0.99 4.28 -5.68
C ILE A 51 -0.73 4.86 -7.07
N ILE A 52 -0.50 3.99 -8.07
CA ILE A 52 -0.12 4.40 -9.42
C ILE A 52 -1.34 4.39 -10.33
N ASP A 53 -2.10 3.29 -10.36
CA ASP A 53 -3.18 3.11 -11.32
C ASP A 53 -4.50 3.77 -10.87
N GLY A 54 -4.61 4.17 -9.59
CA GLY A 54 -5.80 4.83 -9.04
C GLY A 54 -7.06 3.96 -9.11
N LYS A 55 -6.92 2.64 -9.18
CA LYS A 55 -8.00 1.67 -9.43
C LYS A 55 -9.15 1.78 -8.43
N TYR A 56 -8.86 2.26 -7.22
CA TYR A 56 -9.81 2.35 -6.10
C TYR A 56 -10.28 3.78 -5.81
N ASP A 57 -9.90 4.79 -6.60
CA ASP A 57 -10.24 6.20 -6.31
C ASP A 57 -11.75 6.51 -6.40
N ARG A 58 -12.53 5.62 -7.02
CA ARG A 58 -14.00 5.73 -7.09
C ARG A 58 -14.72 5.34 -5.79
N TYR A 59 -14.03 4.75 -4.81
CA TYR A 59 -14.60 4.25 -3.55
C TYR A 59 -14.03 5.04 -2.35
#